data_AF-A0A4Q2WZW8-F1
#
_entry.id   AF-A0A4Q2WZW8-F1
#
_cell.length_a   1.000
_cell.length_b   1.000
_cell.length_c   1.000
_cell.angle_alpha   90.00
_cell.angle_beta   90.00
_cell.angle_gamma   90.00
#
_symmetry.space_group_name_H-M   'P 1'
#
loop_
_entity.id
_entity.type
_entity.pdbx_description
1 polymer ?
#
loop_
_entity_poly.entity_id
_entity_poly.type
_entity_poly.pdbx_seq_one_letter_code
_entity_poly.pdbx_strand_id
1 'polypeptide(L)'
;MDTPLDETVSDLDRDLSTEWIELSQNVRHLASELETKATGTALAADASQLSSETSRLCDHLERIHRDVEALLVELDEKLPALEALPANVDPDEVQREAIQIHRETHELRADFKDIIKALFMWQDNPVSRVKRHERIHPSGD
;
A
#
# COMPACT_ATOMS: atom_id res chain seq x y z
N MET A 1 2.69 28.02 23.53
CA MET A 1 3.65 28.97 22.91
C MET A 1 4.41 28.10 21.93
N ASP A 2 3.72 27.74 20.85
CA ASP A 2 4.08 26.65 19.96
C ASP A 2 4.13 27.27 18.58
N THR A 3 5.34 27.58 18.08
CA THR A 3 5.66 27.95 16.68
C THR A 3 7.10 28.50 16.59
N PRO A 4 8.13 27.69 16.89
CA PRO A 4 9.40 27.92 16.19
C PRO A 4 9.90 26.69 15.42
N LEU A 5 9.49 25.48 15.81
CA LEU A 5 9.93 24.25 15.14
C LEU A 5 9.17 24.00 13.84
N ASP A 6 7.86 24.26 13.84
CA ASP A 6 6.97 24.06 12.68
C ASP A 6 7.35 24.95 11.48
N GLU A 7 7.62 26.24 11.73
CA GLU A 7 8.14 27.17 10.71
C GLU A 7 9.48 26.72 10.14
N THR A 8 10.42 26.25 10.99
CA THR A 8 11.75 25.84 10.51
C THR A 8 11.72 24.55 9.69
N VAL A 9 10.80 23.63 9.97
CA VAL A 9 10.64 22.39 9.20
C VAL A 9 9.99 22.71 7.86
N SER A 10 8.97 23.58 7.84
CA SER A 10 8.32 24.00 6.59
C SER A 10 9.25 24.80 5.67
N ASP A 11 10.11 25.67 6.22
CA ASP A 11 11.07 26.43 5.42
C ASP A 11 12.19 25.53 4.86
N LEU A 12 12.65 24.56 5.66
CA LEU A 12 13.65 23.58 5.21
C LEU A 12 13.11 22.65 4.11
N ASP A 13 11.85 22.22 4.22
CA ASP A 13 11.19 21.38 3.21
C ASP A 13 11.03 22.15 1.88
N ARG A 14 10.59 23.40 1.94
CA ARG A 14 10.44 24.26 0.76
C ARG A 14 11.77 24.53 0.05
N ASP A 15 12.83 24.77 0.82
CA ASP A 15 14.16 25.05 0.26
C ASP A 15 14.74 23.78 -0.42
N LEU A 16 14.62 22.61 0.22
CA LEU A 16 15.09 21.35 -0.35
C LEU A 16 14.35 20.97 -1.65
N SER A 17 13.04 21.19 -1.72
CA SER A 17 12.25 20.90 -2.92
C SER A 17 12.59 21.82 -4.08
N THR A 18 12.94 23.08 -3.79
CA THR A 18 13.37 24.04 -4.82
C THR A 18 14.75 23.69 -5.36
N GLU A 19 15.71 23.42 -4.48
CA GLU A 19 17.06 22.98 -4.85
C GLU A 19 17.04 21.67 -5.64
N TRP A 20 16.16 20.74 -5.28
CA TRP A 20 15.99 19.47 -5.98
C TRP A 20 15.50 19.65 -7.42
N ILE A 21 14.50 20.50 -7.64
CA ILE A 21 13.98 20.80 -8.98
C ILE A 21 15.07 21.45 -9.84
N GLU A 22 15.81 22.41 -9.29
CA GLU A 22 16.92 23.06 -9.98
C GLU A 22 18.02 22.06 -10.35
N LEU A 23 18.39 21.17 -9.41
CA LEU A 23 19.38 20.12 -9.67
C LEU A 23 18.92 19.18 -10.80
N SER A 24 17.67 18.72 -10.77
CA SER A 24 17.10 17.87 -11.83
C SER A 24 17.16 18.56 -13.20
N GLN A 25 16.77 19.83 -13.27
CA GLN A 25 16.81 20.61 -14.51
C GLN A 25 18.24 20.79 -15.02
N ASN A 26 19.19 21.09 -14.13
CA ASN A 26 20.60 21.22 -14.49
C ASN A 26 21.19 19.92 -15.01
N VAL A 27 20.86 18.78 -14.40
CA VAL A 27 21.30 17.45 -14.84
C VAL A 27 20.75 17.12 -16.23
N ARG A 28 19.45 17.38 -16.49
CA ARG A 28 18.85 17.21 -17.82
C ARG A 28 19.50 18.12 -18.86
N HIS A 29 19.77 19.36 -18.49
CA HIS A 29 20.41 20.31 -19.37
C HIS A 29 21.81 19.83 -19.78
N LEU A 30 22.64 19.42 -18.81
CA LEU A 30 23.97 18.87 -19.07
C LEU A 30 23.92 17.59 -19.93
N ALA A 31 22.94 16.73 -19.71
CA ALA A 31 22.76 15.51 -20.51
C ALA A 31 22.38 15.84 -21.97
N SER A 32 21.52 16.83 -22.18
CA SER A 32 21.20 17.34 -23.52
C SER A 32 22.37 18.05 -24.20
N GLU A 33 23.15 18.85 -23.46
CA GLU A 33 24.39 19.44 -23.97
C GLU A 33 25.42 18.38 -24.37
N LEU A 34 25.50 17.28 -23.63
CA LEU A 34 26.38 16.15 -23.98
C LEU A 34 25.93 15.48 -25.28
N GLU A 35 24.64 15.22 -25.43
CA GLU A 35 24.05 14.65 -26.65
C GLU A 35 24.30 15.53 -27.89
N THR A 36 24.06 16.83 -27.77
CA THR A 36 24.32 17.79 -28.86
C THR A 36 25.81 17.85 -29.23
N LYS A 37 26.72 17.84 -28.25
CA LYS A 37 28.18 17.81 -28.50
C LYS A 37 28.66 16.50 -29.13
N ALA A 38 28.01 15.38 -28.81
CA ALA A 38 28.35 14.08 -29.36
C ALA A 38 27.74 13.84 -30.76
N THR A 39 26.83 14.70 -31.21
CA THR A 39 26.18 14.59 -32.52
C THR A 39 27.23 14.60 -33.65
N GLY A 40 27.17 13.60 -34.55
CA GLY A 40 28.14 13.45 -35.64
C GLY A 40 29.45 12.74 -35.25
N THR A 41 29.58 12.30 -34.00
CA THR A 41 30.69 11.44 -33.55
C THR A 41 30.27 9.97 -33.50
N ALA A 42 31.24 9.07 -33.32
CA ALA A 42 30.96 7.65 -33.08
C ALA A 42 30.17 7.38 -31.78
N LEU A 43 30.12 8.36 -30.87
CA LEU A 43 29.44 8.28 -29.57
C LEU A 43 28.02 8.88 -29.59
N ALA A 44 27.52 9.31 -30.75
CA ALA A 44 26.22 9.98 -30.83
C ALA A 44 25.07 9.11 -30.31
N ALA A 45 25.08 7.80 -30.61
CA ALA A 45 24.07 6.86 -30.14
C ALA A 45 24.13 6.68 -28.61
N ASP A 46 25.33 6.48 -28.06
CA ASP A 46 25.54 6.30 -26.62
C ASP A 46 25.15 7.57 -25.84
N ALA A 47 25.49 8.75 -26.36
CA ALA A 47 25.14 10.03 -25.74
C ALA A 47 23.63 10.30 -25.76
N SER A 48 22.94 9.92 -26.84
CA SER A 48 21.47 10.04 -26.92
C SER A 48 20.77 9.06 -25.96
N GLN A 49 21.28 7.83 -25.87
CA GLN A 49 20.79 6.86 -24.88
C GLN A 49 20.99 7.38 -23.45
N LEU A 50 22.20 7.86 -23.13
CA LEU A 50 22.51 8.39 -21.79
C LEU A 50 21.66 9.62 -21.44
N SER A 51 21.40 10.51 -22.40
CA SER A 51 20.49 11.65 -22.26
C SER A 51 19.06 11.22 -21.92
N SER A 52 18.55 10.20 -22.62
CA SER A 52 17.24 9.61 -22.35
C SER A 52 17.17 8.93 -20.98
N GLU A 53 18.16 8.12 -20.63
CA GLU A 53 18.24 7.44 -19.33
C GLU A 53 18.35 8.44 -18.17
N THR A 54 19.15 9.49 -18.33
CA THR A 54 19.28 10.57 -17.35
C THR A 54 17.96 11.28 -17.14
N SER A 55 17.24 11.61 -18.22
CA SER A 55 15.92 12.23 -18.12
C SER A 55 14.91 11.35 -17.38
N ARG A 56 14.91 10.04 -17.66
CA ARG A 56 14.03 9.08 -16.97
C ARG A 56 14.38 8.93 -15.49
N LEU A 57 15.67 8.99 -15.14
CA LEU A 57 16.14 8.94 -13.76
C LEU A 57 15.67 10.19 -13.00
N CYS A 58 15.81 11.38 -13.59
CA CYS A 58 15.30 12.62 -13.04
C CYS A 58 13.78 12.56 -12.80
N ASP A 59 12.99 12.08 -13.77
CA ASP A 59 11.53 11.90 -13.61
C ASP A 59 11.19 10.95 -12.45
N HIS A 60 11.99 9.89 -12.28
CA HIS A 60 11.77 8.91 -11.23
C HIS A 60 12.06 9.50 -9.85
N LEU A 61 13.18 10.22 -9.71
CA LEU A 61 13.58 10.83 -8.46
C LEU A 61 12.64 11.98 -8.05
N GLU A 62 12.16 12.80 -8.99
CA GLU A 62 11.10 13.79 -8.74
C GLU A 62 9.78 13.17 -8.25
N ARG A 63 9.48 11.93 -8.65
CA ARG A 63 8.33 11.19 -8.12
C ARG A 63 8.58 10.73 -6.70
N ILE A 64 9.75 10.13 -6.44
CA ILE A 64 10.13 9.70 -5.08
C ILE A 64 10.11 10.89 -4.11
N HIS A 65 10.63 12.05 -4.54
CA HIS A 65 10.63 13.27 -3.71
C HIS A 65 9.20 13.67 -3.32
N ARG A 66 8.28 13.74 -4.29
CA ARG A 66 6.86 14.03 -4.03
C ARG A 66 6.18 12.98 -3.16
N ASP A 67 6.50 11.70 -3.35
CA ASP A 67 5.95 10.62 -2.54
C ASP A 67 6.43 10.74 -1.08
N VAL A 68 7.69 11.14 -0.87
CA VAL A 68 8.25 11.40 0.47
C VAL A 68 7.60 12.62 1.11
N GLU A 69 7.45 13.73 0.40
CA GLU A 69 6.73 14.92 0.89
C GLU A 69 5.31 14.55 1.33
N ALA A 70 4.58 13.80 0.51
CA ALA A 70 3.22 13.37 0.82
C ALA A 70 3.18 12.47 2.08
N LEU A 71 4.15 11.57 2.23
CA LEU A 71 4.27 10.72 3.42
C LEU A 71 4.63 11.52 4.67
N LEU A 72 5.45 12.56 4.56
CA LEU A 72 5.78 13.45 5.67
C LEU A 72 4.56 14.25 6.12
N VAL A 73 3.76 14.75 5.19
CA VAL A 73 2.46 15.42 5.49
C VAL A 73 1.49 14.42 6.13
N GLU A 74 1.35 13.21 5.58
CA GLU A 74 0.48 12.19 6.19
C GLU A 74 0.94 11.83 7.60
N LEU A 75 2.25 11.73 7.83
CA LEU A 75 2.82 11.46 9.15
C LEU A 75 2.49 12.58 10.14
N ASP A 76 2.63 13.85 9.72
CA ASP A 76 2.31 15.01 10.54
C ASP A 76 0.81 15.09 10.89
N GLU A 77 -0.09 14.74 9.95
CA GLU A 77 -1.53 14.64 10.23
C GLU A 77 -1.88 13.49 11.18
N LYS A 78 -1.12 12.39 11.15
CA LYS A 78 -1.37 11.17 11.95
C LYS A 78 -0.73 11.23 13.33
N LEU A 79 0.35 11.99 13.52
CA LEU A 79 1.06 12.10 14.79
C LEU A 79 0.15 12.56 15.95
N PRO A 80 -0.69 13.60 15.79
CA PRO A 80 -1.60 14.05 16.84
C PRO A 80 -2.65 13.00 17.21
N ALA A 81 -3.05 12.14 16.26
CA ALA A 81 -3.99 11.05 16.53
C ALA A 81 -3.33 9.92 17.36
N LEU A 82 -2.03 9.71 17.20
CA LEU A 82 -1.25 8.78 18.05
C LEU A 82 -0.96 9.36 19.43
N GLU A 83 -0.70 10.66 19.54
CA GLU A 83 -0.50 11.34 20.83
C GLU A 83 -1.81 11.52 21.62
N ALA A 84 -2.95 11.57 20.93
CA ALA A 84 -4.28 11.57 21.52
C ALA A 84 -4.77 10.18 21.97
N LEU A 85 -4.05 9.10 21.61
CA LEU A 85 -4.31 7.80 22.24
C LEU A 85 -3.93 7.91 23.72
N PRO A 86 -4.80 7.48 24.64
CA PRO A 86 -4.47 7.53 26.06
C PRO A 86 -3.21 6.70 26.29
N ALA A 87 -2.10 7.35 26.69
CA ALA A 87 -0.84 6.69 27.03
C ALA A 87 -0.94 5.75 28.26
N ASN A 88 -2.15 5.49 28.76
CA ASN A 88 -2.45 4.69 29.93
C ASN A 88 -3.52 3.63 29.61
N VAL A 89 -3.37 2.96 28.46
CA VAL A 89 -4.08 1.70 28.26
C VAL A 89 -3.37 0.65 29.11
N ASP A 90 -4.08 0.14 30.13
CA ASP A 90 -3.59 -0.91 31.02
C ASP A 90 -3.28 -2.17 30.18
N PRO A 91 -2.02 -2.65 30.12
CA PRO A 91 -1.67 -3.86 29.37
C PRO A 91 -2.50 -5.07 29.80
N ASP A 92 -2.97 -5.12 31.05
CA ASP A 92 -3.84 -6.19 31.55
C ASP A 92 -5.28 -6.08 31.03
N GLU A 93 -5.75 -4.88 30.69
CA GLU A 93 -7.04 -4.65 30.03
C GLU A 93 -6.98 -5.08 28.56
N VAL A 94 -5.93 -4.69 27.84
CA VAL A 94 -5.70 -5.12 26.43
C VAL A 94 -5.60 -6.63 26.32
N GLN A 95 -4.86 -7.25 27.24
CA GLN A 95 -4.70 -8.71 27.25
C GLN A 95 -6.03 -9.42 27.52
N ARG A 96 -6.88 -8.88 28.41
CA ARG A 96 -8.22 -9.41 28.67
C ARG A 96 -9.12 -9.28 27.46
N GLU A 97 -9.16 -8.12 26.82
CA GLU A 97 -9.94 -7.89 25.61
C GLU A 97 -9.46 -8.78 24.45
N ALA A 98 -8.15 -8.95 24.27
CA ALA A 98 -7.59 -9.83 23.25
C ALA A 98 -8.03 -11.30 23.46
N ILE A 99 -8.01 -11.79 24.69
CA ILE A 99 -8.51 -13.14 25.03
C ILE A 99 -10.01 -13.24 24.75
N GLN A 100 -10.78 -12.20 25.08
CA GLN A 100 -12.21 -12.17 24.84
C GLN A 100 -12.55 -12.18 23.34
N ILE A 101 -11.91 -11.33 22.53
CA ILE A 101 -12.05 -11.31 21.07
C ILE A 101 -11.69 -12.67 20.47
N HIS A 102 -10.61 -13.30 20.95
CA HIS A 102 -10.19 -14.61 20.47
C HIS A 102 -11.24 -15.69 20.78
N ARG A 103 -11.83 -15.65 21.97
CA ARG A 103 -12.92 -16.55 22.36
C ARG A 103 -14.16 -16.33 21.51
N GLU A 104 -14.61 -15.09 21.35
CA GLU A 104 -15.77 -14.73 20.53
C GLU A 104 -15.57 -15.16 19.06
N THR A 105 -14.36 -15.00 18.52
CA THR A 105 -14.00 -15.47 17.18
C THR A 105 -14.12 -16.99 17.06
N HIS A 106 -13.69 -17.72 18.09
CA HIS A 106 -13.80 -19.17 18.13
C HIS A 106 -15.26 -19.65 18.24
N GLU A 107 -16.08 -18.98 19.05
CA GLU A 107 -17.50 -19.25 19.19
C GLU A 107 -18.24 -18.97 17.87
N LEU A 108 -17.99 -17.81 17.24
CA LEU A 108 -18.57 -17.45 15.94
C LEU A 108 -18.20 -18.47 14.83
N ARG A 109 -16.98 -19.00 14.85
CA ARG A 109 -16.56 -20.04 13.90
C ARG A 109 -17.29 -21.36 14.13
N ALA A 110 -17.60 -21.72 15.37
CA ALA A 110 -18.37 -22.90 15.69
C ALA A 110 -19.82 -22.75 15.22
N ASP A 111 -20.44 -21.60 15.49
CA ASP A 111 -21.80 -21.29 15.05
C ASP A 111 -21.93 -21.29 13.52
N PHE A 112 -20.95 -20.72 12.82
CA PHE A 112 -20.91 -20.74 11.36
C PHE A 112 -20.87 -22.17 10.80
N LYS A 113 -20.13 -23.08 11.45
CA LYS A 113 -20.09 -24.49 11.06
C LYS A 113 -21.45 -25.18 11.25
N ASP A 114 -22.15 -24.89 12.33
CA ASP A 114 -23.47 -25.45 12.60
C ASP A 114 -24.54 -24.89 11.64
N ILE A 115 -24.44 -23.61 11.28
CA ILE A 115 -25.28 -22.99 10.24
C ILE A 115 -25.05 -23.65 8.88
N ILE A 116 -23.78 -23.84 8.47
CA ILE A 116 -23.44 -24.56 7.23
C ILE A 116 -24.02 -25.98 7.25
N LYS A 117 -23.88 -26.69 8.38
CA LYS A 117 -24.42 -28.04 8.54
C LYS A 117 -25.95 -28.05 8.43
N ALA A 118 -26.63 -27.09 9.04
CA ALA A 118 -28.08 -26.94 8.95
C ALA A 118 -28.54 -26.65 7.50
N LEU A 119 -27.84 -25.77 6.78
CA LEU A 119 -28.08 -25.50 5.36
C LEU A 119 -27.94 -26.77 4.51
N PHE A 120 -26.88 -27.57 4.72
CA PHE A 120 -26.72 -28.84 4.01
C PHE A 120 -27.81 -29.85 4.36
N MET A 121 -28.20 -29.98 5.63
CA MET A 121 -29.30 -30.88 6.03
C MET A 121 -30.65 -30.45 5.41
N TRP A 122 -30.90 -29.15 5.26
CA TRP A 122 -32.12 -28.65 4.66
C TRP A 122 -32.13 -28.79 3.12
N GLN A 123 -30.97 -28.60 2.48
CA GLN A 123 -30.79 -28.82 1.05
C GLN A 123 -30.88 -30.30 0.67
N ASP A 124 -30.53 -31.20 1.59
CA ASP A 124 -30.58 -32.65 1.41
C ASP A 124 -31.99 -33.21 1.71
N ASN A 125 -32.97 -32.80 0.90
CA ASN A 125 -34.32 -33.36 0.95
C ASN A 125 -34.27 -34.88 0.70
N PRO A 126 -34.81 -35.74 1.59
CA PRO A 126 -34.78 -37.20 1.41
C PRO A 126 -35.42 -37.66 0.09
N VAL A 127 -36.40 -36.92 -0.43
CA VAL A 127 -37.04 -37.18 -1.74
C VAL A 127 -36.05 -36.96 -2.89
N SER A 128 -35.15 -35.98 -2.77
CA SER A 128 -34.10 -35.68 -3.76
C SER A 128 -32.94 -36.71 -3.71
N ARG A 129 -32.76 -37.41 -2.59
CA ARG A 129 -31.82 -38.53 -2.46
C ARG A 129 -32.34 -39.81 -3.12
N VAL A 130 -33.61 -40.15 -2.91
CA VAL A 130 -34.26 -41.30 -3.54
C VAL A 130 -34.28 -41.14 -5.06
N LYS A 131 -34.67 -39.95 -5.58
CA LYS A 131 -34.62 -39.64 -7.01
C LYS A 131 -33.21 -39.69 -7.62
N ARG A 132 -32.16 -39.43 -6.84
CA ARG A 132 -30.76 -39.58 -7.28
C ARG A 132 -30.30 -41.04 -7.29
N HIS A 133 -30.73 -41.86 -6.33
CA HIS A 133 -30.45 -43.30 -6.32
C HIS A 133 -31.20 -44.06 -7.43
N GLU A 134 -32.46 -43.70 -7.71
CA GLU A 134 -33.24 -44.32 -8.80
C GLU A 134 -32.69 -44.03 -10.20
N ARG A 135 -32.01 -42.90 -10.41
CA ARG A 135 -31.35 -42.58 -11.69
C ARG A 135 -30.05 -43.34 -11.92
N ILE A 136 -29.45 -43.93 -10.89
CA ILE A 136 -28.18 -44.68 -11.00
C ILE A 136 -28.44 -46.17 -11.28
N HIS A 137 -29.66 -46.66 -11.04
CA HIS A 137 -30.09 -48.00 -11.43
C HIS A 137 -31.30 -47.95 -12.37
N PRO A 138 -31.10 -47.74 -13.68
CA PRO A 138 -32.13 -48.09 -14.66
C PRO A 138 -32.13 -49.62 -14.80
N SER A 139 -33.22 -50.25 -14.38
CA SER A 139 -33.79 -51.47 -14.96
C SER A 139 -32.81 -52.60 -15.34
N GLY A 140 -32.60 -53.56 -14.44
CA GLY A 140 -32.21 -54.91 -14.79
C GLY A 140 -33.35 -55.87 -14.40
N ASP A 141 -34.12 -56.26 -15.41
CA ASP A 141 -35.19 -57.29 -15.49
C ASP A 141 -36.29 -57.35 -14.41
#